data_AF-A0A7S1IVM3-F1
#
_entry.id   AF-A0A7S1IVM3-F1
#
_cell.length_a   1.000
_cell.length_b   1.000
_cell.length_c   1.000
_cell.angle_alpha   90.00
_cell.angle_beta   90.00
_cell.angle_gamma   90.00
#
_symmetry.space_group_name_H-M   'P 1'
#
loop_
_entity.id
_entity.type
_entity.pdbx_description
1 polymer ?
#
loop_
_entity_poly.entity_id
_entity_poly.type
_entity_poly.pdbx_seq_one_letter_code
_entity_poly.pdbx_strand_id
1 'polypeptide(L)'
;FRSCSHMKFGKRLLAQIVEEWADYYVDYKMLKKVIKAEPTGFDVFVSLLTSELGRVNDFYEDMSKKFMEDLDEFPDIKNPPPKCSAADVHRFKNLMTKLNRFRAYIVLNYMAIIKIVKKWNKSENEHRAPIDAFQYLHSAAFYRSRSLGQLVVKAEMMALCYTLEGPGTEGGCSRTVDRKHFLCPVCLEVLHKPVILGCAHRFCYSCIDEAFQSTDCCPVCRKRQLLDDGDLCVDL
;
A
#
# COMPACT_ATOMS: atom_id res chain seq x y z
N PHE A 1 11.00 -10.18 -11.27
CA PHE A 1 10.74 -10.52 -9.86
C PHE A 1 11.30 -11.90 -9.55
N ARG A 2 12.38 -12.00 -8.76
CA ARG A 2 12.93 -13.31 -8.36
C ARG A 2 12.06 -13.90 -7.24
N SER A 3 11.59 -15.13 -7.46
CA SER A 3 10.79 -15.91 -6.51
C SER A 3 11.50 -16.04 -5.16
N CYS A 4 10.94 -15.42 -4.12
CA CYS A 4 11.43 -15.45 -2.74
C CYS A 4 10.50 -16.30 -1.84
N SER A 5 9.91 -17.36 -2.40
CA SER A 5 8.89 -18.19 -1.73
C SER A 5 9.43 -19.13 -0.65
N HIS A 6 10.75 -19.19 -0.42
CA HIS A 6 11.38 -20.09 0.55
C HIS A 6 12.10 -19.43 1.74
N MET A 7 12.12 -18.10 1.83
CA MET A 7 12.85 -17.43 2.92
C MET A 7 11.96 -17.14 4.14
N LYS A 8 12.42 -17.50 5.35
CA LYS A 8 11.75 -17.16 6.62
C LYS A 8 11.52 -15.65 6.69
N PHE A 9 10.27 -15.21 6.92
CA PHE A 9 9.87 -13.79 6.83
C PHE A 9 10.81 -12.81 7.54
N GLY A 10 11.27 -13.12 8.76
CA GLY A 10 12.18 -12.21 9.47
C GLY A 10 13.50 -11.94 8.72
N LYS A 11 14.02 -12.91 7.95
CA LYS A 11 15.18 -12.69 7.07
C LYS A 11 14.81 -11.84 5.85
N ARG A 12 13.59 -12.03 5.31
CA ARG A 12 13.07 -11.24 4.19
C ARG A 12 12.88 -9.78 4.56
N LEU A 13 12.30 -9.51 5.73
CA LEU A 13 12.13 -8.17 6.26
C LEU A 13 13.49 -7.46 6.33
N LEU A 14 14.46 -8.04 7.04
CA LEU A 14 15.80 -7.45 7.18
C LEU A 14 16.49 -7.19 5.84
N ALA A 15 16.37 -8.10 4.87
CA ALA A 15 16.99 -7.95 3.56
C ALA A 15 16.31 -6.88 2.67
N GLN A 16 15.09 -6.44 3.02
CA GLN A 16 14.32 -5.46 2.25
C GLN A 16 14.13 -4.15 3.01
N ILE A 17 14.72 -4.00 4.21
CA ILE A 17 14.74 -2.74 4.93
C ILE A 17 15.44 -1.69 4.08
N VAL A 18 14.78 -0.55 3.98
CA VAL A 18 15.38 0.69 3.50
C VAL A 18 16.19 1.27 4.64
N GLU A 19 17.51 1.34 4.47
CA GLU A 19 18.45 1.79 5.51
C GLU A 19 18.06 3.14 6.14
N GLU A 20 17.71 4.12 5.31
CA GLU A 20 17.26 5.45 5.73
C GLU A 20 16.02 5.42 6.64
N TRP A 21 15.23 4.34 6.59
CA TRP A 21 13.97 4.19 7.33
C TRP A 21 13.99 3.02 8.32
N ALA A 22 15.17 2.47 8.63
CA ALA A 22 15.31 1.25 9.42
C ALA A 22 14.59 1.33 10.77
N ASP A 23 14.68 2.48 11.44
CA ASP A 23 14.09 2.70 12.77
C ASP A 23 12.57 2.82 12.77
N TYR A 24 11.96 3.03 11.58
CA TYR A 24 10.52 3.11 11.42
C TYR A 24 9.88 1.77 11.05
N TYR A 25 10.66 0.72 10.79
CA TYR A 25 10.09 -0.62 10.61
C TYR A 25 9.69 -1.23 11.97
N VAL A 26 8.67 -2.08 11.97
CA VAL A 26 8.32 -2.92 13.13
C VAL A 26 9.54 -3.76 13.51
N ASP A 27 9.95 -3.69 14.78
CA ASP A 27 10.96 -4.58 15.35
C ASP A 27 10.37 -5.98 15.58
N TYR A 28 10.21 -6.68 14.46
CA TYR A 28 9.73 -8.05 14.42
C TYR A 28 10.62 -9.02 15.22
N LYS A 29 11.91 -8.67 15.39
CA LYS A 29 12.87 -9.50 16.15
C LYS A 29 12.62 -9.35 17.64
N MET A 30 12.42 -8.12 18.14
CA MET A 30 12.06 -7.84 19.53
C MET A 30 10.72 -8.49 19.88
N LEU A 31 9.66 -8.26 19.10
CA LEU A 31 8.35 -8.85 19.39
C LEU A 31 8.40 -10.39 19.39
N LYS A 32 9.20 -10.99 18.51
CA LYS A 32 9.40 -12.44 18.49
C LYS A 32 10.14 -12.95 19.73
N LYS A 33 11.07 -12.17 20.29
CA LYS A 33 11.74 -12.51 21.56
C LYS A 33 10.76 -12.44 22.72
N VAL A 34 9.93 -11.41 22.76
CA VAL A 34 8.86 -11.23 23.76
C VAL A 34 7.92 -12.43 23.77
N ILE A 35 7.43 -12.88 22.61
CA ILE A 35 6.59 -14.10 22.53
C ILE A 35 7.28 -15.35 23.10
N LYS A 36 8.61 -15.45 22.98
CA LYS A 36 9.39 -16.59 23.46
C LYS A 36 9.80 -16.51 24.92
N ALA A 37 9.80 -15.32 25.51
CA ALA A 37 10.14 -15.15 26.91
C ALA A 37 8.93 -15.58 27.74
N GLU A 38 9.14 -16.49 28.70
CA GLU A 38 8.12 -16.87 29.68
C GLU A 38 8.47 -16.31 31.06
N PRO A 39 7.49 -15.78 31.81
CA PRO A 39 6.09 -15.54 31.43
C PRO A 39 5.91 -14.15 30.79
N THR A 40 5.58 -14.09 29.49
CA THR A 40 5.10 -12.84 28.86
C THR A 40 3.59 -12.80 28.89
N GLY A 41 3.04 -11.84 29.63
CA GLY A 41 1.60 -11.57 29.72
C GLY A 41 1.03 -10.86 28.48
N PHE A 42 -0.28 -10.98 28.32
CA PHE A 42 -1.06 -10.35 27.25
C PHE A 42 -0.81 -8.85 27.14
N ASP A 43 -0.93 -8.12 28.25
CA ASP A 43 -0.82 -6.65 28.27
C ASP A 43 0.54 -6.14 27.80
N VAL A 44 1.62 -6.85 28.17
CA VAL A 44 2.98 -6.50 27.76
C VAL A 44 3.14 -6.63 26.25
N PHE A 45 2.66 -7.72 25.66
CA PHE A 45 2.77 -7.93 24.23
C PHE A 45 1.91 -6.94 23.44
N VAL A 46 0.67 -6.70 23.87
CA VAL A 46 -0.24 -5.75 23.21
C VAL A 46 0.29 -4.32 23.30
N SER A 47 0.82 -3.91 24.44
CA SER A 47 1.44 -2.59 24.62
C SER A 47 2.64 -2.38 23.67
N LEU A 48 3.51 -3.38 23.54
CA LEU A 48 4.63 -3.31 22.60
C LEU A 48 4.16 -3.32 21.14
N LEU A 49 3.19 -4.17 20.77
CA LEU A 49 2.64 -4.23 19.43
C LEU A 49 2.00 -2.89 19.01
N THR A 50 1.23 -2.27 19.91
CA THR A 50 0.59 -0.97 19.66
C THR A 50 1.60 0.16 19.56
N SER A 51 2.66 0.15 20.37
CA SER A 51 3.76 1.11 20.26
C SER A 51 4.49 1.01 18.91
N GLU A 52 4.81 -0.21 18.46
CA GLU A 52 5.41 -0.43 17.13
C GLU A 52 4.48 0.04 16.00
N LEU A 53 3.18 -0.22 16.13
CA LEU A 53 2.18 0.20 15.14
C LEU A 53 2.06 1.73 15.06
N GLY A 54 2.09 2.41 16.20
CA GLY A 54 2.09 3.88 16.28
C GLY A 54 3.27 4.48 15.53
N ARG A 55 4.48 3.96 15.76
CA ARG A 55 5.70 4.44 15.06
C ARG A 55 5.60 4.30 13.54
N VAL A 56 5.08 3.17 13.06
CA VAL A 56 4.84 2.95 11.63
C VAL A 56 3.81 3.94 11.09
N ASN A 57 2.77 4.20 11.86
CA ASN A 57 1.70 5.11 11.46
C ASN A 57 2.18 6.55 11.35
N ASP A 58 2.91 7.05 12.35
CA ASP A 58 3.43 8.42 12.37
C ASP A 58 4.36 8.65 11.17
N PHE A 59 5.29 7.71 10.94
CA PHE A 59 6.17 7.77 9.78
C PHE A 59 5.41 7.73 8.44
N TYR A 60 4.35 6.92 8.35
CA TYR A 60 3.51 6.88 7.16
C TYR A 60 2.83 8.21 6.89
N GLU A 61 2.27 8.86 7.92
CA GLU A 61 1.57 10.14 7.77
C GLU A 61 2.52 11.24 7.31
N ASP A 62 3.66 11.38 7.97
CA ASP A 62 4.70 12.35 7.63
C ASP A 62 5.22 12.14 6.21
N MET A 63 5.57 10.90 5.87
CA MET A 63 6.13 10.59 4.56
C MET A 63 5.10 10.74 3.44
N SER A 64 3.84 10.34 3.68
CA SER A 64 2.76 10.50 2.69
C SER A 64 2.49 11.97 2.39
N LYS A 65 2.47 12.82 3.42
CA LYS A 65 2.32 14.27 3.27
C LYS A 65 3.47 14.85 2.43
N LYS A 66 4.71 14.49 2.77
CA LYS A 66 5.90 14.94 2.03
C LYS A 66 5.86 14.55 0.56
N PHE A 67 5.49 13.31 0.25
CA PHE A 67 5.36 12.89 -1.15
C PHE A 67 4.28 13.67 -1.91
N MET A 68 3.18 14.03 -1.24
CA MET A 68 2.11 14.81 -1.87
C MET A 68 2.61 16.23 -2.20
N GLU A 69 3.29 16.87 -1.24
CA GLU A 69 3.96 18.17 -1.41
C GLU A 69 5.01 18.11 -2.55
N ASP A 70 5.88 17.09 -2.55
CA ASP A 70 6.90 16.89 -3.59
C ASP A 70 6.26 16.74 -4.99
N LEU A 71 5.07 16.11 -5.10
CA LEU A 71 4.33 16.00 -6.36
C LEU A 71 3.65 17.31 -6.77
N ASP A 72 3.17 18.11 -5.81
CA ASP A 72 2.54 19.42 -6.07
C ASP A 72 3.54 20.49 -6.54
N GLU A 73 4.83 20.32 -6.26
CA GLU A 73 5.89 21.19 -6.76
C GLU A 73 6.19 21.02 -8.25
N PHE A 74 5.75 19.91 -8.87
CA PHE A 74 5.90 19.73 -10.31
C PHE A 74 4.87 20.60 -11.04
N PRO A 75 5.23 21.18 -12.20
CA PRO A 75 4.31 21.96 -13.00
C PRO A 75 3.02 21.20 -13.26
N ASP A 76 1.89 21.86 -13.02
CA ASP A 76 0.56 21.30 -13.28
C ASP A 76 0.51 20.79 -14.73
N ILE A 77 0.08 19.54 -14.90
CA ILE A 77 -0.03 18.88 -16.20
C ILE A 77 -1.29 19.43 -16.87
N LYS A 78 -1.19 20.68 -17.33
CA LYS A 78 -2.18 21.27 -18.20
C LYS A 78 -2.07 20.62 -19.57
N ASN A 79 -3.15 20.63 -20.33
CA ASN A 79 -3.12 20.29 -21.74
C ASN A 79 -2.76 21.55 -22.56
N PRO A 80 -1.71 21.56 -23.39
CA PRO A 80 -0.72 20.50 -23.60
C PRO A 80 0.33 20.43 -22.46
N PRO A 81 0.88 19.23 -22.16
CA PRO A 81 1.85 19.07 -21.09
C PRO A 81 3.07 19.97 -21.36
N PRO A 82 3.59 20.69 -20.34
CA PRO A 82 4.77 21.50 -20.53
C PRO A 82 5.94 20.61 -20.99
N LYS A 83 6.78 21.11 -21.92
CA LYS A 83 8.05 20.46 -22.26
C LYS A 83 8.87 20.35 -20.97
N CYS A 84 9.01 19.13 -20.46
CA CYS A 84 9.69 18.89 -19.20
C CYS A 84 11.20 18.98 -19.40
N SER A 85 11.91 19.69 -18.52
CA SER A 85 13.37 19.73 -18.62
C SER A 85 13.95 18.35 -18.27
N ALA A 86 15.16 18.05 -18.76
CA ALA A 86 15.86 16.82 -18.38
C ALA A 86 16.08 16.72 -16.85
N ALA A 87 16.21 17.86 -16.18
CA ALA A 87 16.30 17.93 -14.72
C ALA A 87 14.98 17.53 -14.04
N ASP A 88 13.83 17.99 -14.54
CA ASP A 88 12.52 17.61 -14.01
C ASP A 88 12.23 16.12 -14.22
N VAL A 89 12.58 15.57 -15.38
CA VAL A 89 12.47 14.14 -15.66
C VAL A 89 13.33 13.32 -14.69
N HIS A 90 14.56 13.75 -14.43
CA HIS A 90 15.44 13.07 -13.47
C HIS A 90 14.89 13.15 -12.03
N ARG A 91 14.46 14.34 -11.61
CA ARG A 91 13.83 14.58 -10.30
C ARG A 91 12.59 13.71 -10.10
N PHE A 92 11.73 13.63 -11.10
CA PHE A 92 10.52 12.79 -11.06
C PHE A 92 10.85 11.30 -10.96
N LYS A 93 11.83 10.81 -11.73
CA LYS A 93 12.28 9.40 -11.64
C LYS A 93 12.83 9.06 -10.24
N ASN A 94 13.56 9.97 -9.61
CA ASN A 94 14.06 9.77 -8.25
C ASN A 94 12.89 9.74 -7.24
N LEU A 95 11.92 10.65 -7.37
CA LEU A 95 10.71 10.66 -6.54
C LEU A 95 9.92 9.35 -6.66
N MET A 96 9.71 8.86 -7.89
CA MET A 96 8.99 7.60 -8.13
C MET A 96 9.74 6.39 -7.56
N THR A 97 11.07 6.38 -7.66
CA THR A 97 11.91 5.33 -7.04
C THR A 97 11.73 5.32 -5.52
N LYS A 98 11.70 6.50 -4.90
CA LYS A 98 11.48 6.64 -3.46
C LYS A 98 10.05 6.24 -3.08
N LEU A 99 9.03 6.60 -3.87
CA LEU A 99 7.64 6.21 -3.66
C LEU A 99 7.47 4.68 -3.71
N ASN A 100 8.13 4.01 -4.65
CA ASN A 100 8.12 2.55 -4.72
C ASN A 100 8.76 1.89 -3.49
N ARG A 101 9.87 2.46 -2.97
CA ARG A 101 10.45 2.03 -1.69
C ARG A 101 9.44 2.21 -0.55
N PHE A 102 8.71 3.32 -0.53
CA PHE A 102 7.69 3.62 0.50
C PHE A 102 6.51 2.64 0.46
N ARG A 103 6.02 2.28 -0.74
CA ARG A 103 5.02 1.21 -0.90
C ARG A 103 5.52 -0.11 -0.33
N ALA A 104 6.78 -0.48 -0.64
CA ALA A 104 7.38 -1.69 -0.10
C ALA A 104 7.49 -1.66 1.43
N TYR A 105 7.84 -0.51 2.02
CA TYR A 105 7.85 -0.29 3.47
C TYR A 105 6.48 -0.59 4.09
N ILE A 106 5.39 -0.05 3.52
CA ILE A 106 4.02 -0.25 4.03
C ILE A 106 3.64 -1.73 4.01
N VAL A 107 3.89 -2.39 2.88
CA VAL A 107 3.63 -3.82 2.68
C VAL A 107 4.39 -4.67 3.69
N LEU A 108 5.68 -4.39 3.90
CA LEU A 108 6.53 -5.15 4.81
C LEU A 108 6.07 -5.00 6.27
N ASN A 109 5.69 -3.80 6.69
CA ASN A 109 5.17 -3.55 8.04
C ASN A 109 3.81 -4.21 8.25
N TYR A 110 2.89 -4.11 7.29
CA TYR A 110 1.62 -4.85 7.33
C TYR A 110 1.85 -6.37 7.50
N MET A 111 2.73 -6.96 6.68
CA MET A 111 3.06 -8.38 6.80
C MET A 111 3.70 -8.73 8.15
N ALA A 112 4.50 -7.82 8.73
CA ALA A 112 5.11 -8.03 10.04
C ALA A 112 4.05 -8.15 11.13
N ILE A 113 3.04 -7.28 11.12
CA ILE A 113 1.91 -7.29 12.07
C ILE A 113 1.09 -8.57 11.92
N ILE A 114 0.66 -8.93 10.70
CA ILE A 114 -0.10 -10.17 10.47
C ILE A 114 0.67 -11.40 10.96
N LYS A 115 1.96 -11.48 10.65
CA LYS A 115 2.79 -12.63 11.02
C LYS A 115 3.13 -12.69 12.50
N ILE A 116 3.28 -11.55 13.18
CA ILE A 116 3.57 -11.55 14.62
C ILE A 116 2.33 -11.88 15.44
N VAL A 117 1.15 -11.40 15.04
CA VAL A 117 -0.13 -11.78 15.65
C VAL A 117 -0.40 -13.27 15.44
N LYS A 118 -0.22 -13.79 14.22
CA LYS A 118 -0.34 -15.23 13.95
C LYS A 118 0.64 -16.07 14.78
N LYS A 119 1.82 -15.50 15.09
CA LYS A 119 2.80 -16.16 15.96
C LYS A 119 2.35 -16.16 17.43
N TRP A 120 1.78 -15.06 17.92
CA TRP A 120 1.19 -14.97 19.26
C TRP A 120 0.08 -16.01 19.42
N ASN A 121 -0.88 -16.05 18.49
CA ASN A 121 -2.01 -17.00 18.55
C ASN A 121 -1.59 -18.48 18.43
N LYS A 122 -0.38 -18.77 17.92
CA LYS A 122 0.15 -20.14 17.79
C LYS A 122 1.04 -20.58 18.95
N SER A 123 1.51 -19.67 19.81
CA SER A 123 2.34 -20.07 20.94
C SER A 123 1.49 -20.79 21.98
N GLU A 124 1.84 -22.03 22.32
CA GLU A 124 1.21 -22.77 23.42
C GLU A 124 1.59 -22.13 24.75
N ASN A 125 0.65 -21.41 25.37
CA ASN A 125 0.74 -20.94 26.74
C ASN A 125 -0.69 -20.68 27.25
N GLU A 126 -1.10 -21.35 28.32
CA GLU A 126 -2.47 -21.32 28.87
C GLU A 126 -2.92 -19.91 29.30
N HIS A 127 -2.00 -18.96 29.46
CA HIS A 127 -2.26 -17.60 29.95
C HIS A 127 -2.32 -16.54 28.83
N ARG A 128 -2.40 -16.95 27.55
CA ARG A 128 -2.45 -16.02 26.40
C ARG A 128 -3.80 -16.09 25.68
N ALA A 129 -4.57 -15.00 25.76
CA ALA A 129 -5.75 -14.83 24.93
C ALA A 129 -5.36 -14.57 23.46
N PRO A 130 -6.06 -15.18 22.48
CA PRO A 130 -5.84 -14.88 21.07
C PRO A 130 -6.22 -13.42 20.79
N ILE A 131 -5.54 -12.81 19.82
CA ILE A 131 -5.86 -11.46 19.35
C ILE A 131 -6.12 -11.46 17.85
N ASP A 132 -6.94 -10.52 17.41
CA ASP A 132 -7.16 -10.23 16.00
C ASP A 132 -6.22 -9.08 15.54
N ALA A 133 -5.47 -9.32 14.47
CA ALA A 133 -4.59 -8.31 13.89
C ALA A 133 -5.38 -7.12 13.33
N PHE A 134 -6.58 -7.36 12.80
CA PHE A 134 -7.39 -6.33 12.16
C PHE A 134 -7.93 -5.31 13.16
N GLN A 135 -8.19 -5.71 14.41
CA GLN A 135 -8.57 -4.80 15.49
C GLN A 135 -7.55 -3.65 15.66
N TYR A 136 -6.26 -3.94 15.55
CA TYR A 136 -5.20 -2.94 15.68
C TYR A 136 -4.96 -2.20 14.36
N LEU A 137 -4.95 -2.92 13.23
CA LEU A 137 -4.73 -2.33 11.91
C LEU A 137 -5.84 -1.37 11.48
N HIS A 138 -7.11 -1.62 11.86
CA HIS A 138 -8.24 -0.76 11.49
C HIS A 138 -8.14 0.65 12.09
N SER A 139 -7.41 0.79 13.19
CA SER A 139 -7.13 2.06 13.85
C SER A 139 -5.91 2.78 13.28
N ALA A 140 -5.11 2.13 12.42
CA ALA A 140 -3.90 2.70 11.84
C ALA A 140 -4.16 3.34 10.47
N ALA A 141 -3.81 4.61 10.32
CA ALA A 141 -3.90 5.36 9.07
C ALA A 141 -3.08 4.73 7.93
N PHE A 142 -1.89 4.15 8.17
CA PHE A 142 -1.13 3.47 7.11
C PHE A 142 -1.88 2.28 6.48
N TYR A 143 -2.88 1.74 7.19
CA TYR A 143 -3.73 0.66 6.71
C TYR A 143 -5.07 1.14 6.17
N ARG A 144 -5.67 2.20 6.74
CA ARG A 144 -7.02 2.68 6.40
C ARG A 144 -7.04 3.89 5.46
N SER A 145 -6.01 4.73 5.50
CA SER A 145 -6.02 6.05 4.83
C SER A 145 -6.03 5.92 3.31
N ARG A 146 -6.78 6.82 2.68
CA ARG A 146 -6.86 6.97 1.22
C ARG A 146 -5.65 7.70 0.63
N SER A 147 -4.81 8.31 1.48
CA SER A 147 -3.71 9.19 1.05
C SER A 147 -2.70 8.50 0.14
N LEU A 148 -2.32 7.24 0.42
CA LEU A 148 -1.39 6.49 -0.43
C LEU A 148 -1.98 6.20 -1.82
N GLY A 149 -3.25 5.82 -1.90
CA GLY A 149 -3.91 5.54 -3.18
C GLY A 149 -3.98 6.79 -4.07
N GLN A 150 -4.36 7.93 -3.47
CA GLN A 150 -4.35 9.24 -4.14
C GLN A 150 -2.95 9.61 -4.62
N LEU A 151 -1.94 9.42 -3.76
CA LEU A 151 -0.54 9.70 -4.06
C LEU A 151 -0.02 8.87 -5.23
N VAL A 152 -0.26 7.57 -5.20
CA VAL A 152 0.15 6.62 -6.24
C VAL A 152 -0.47 6.97 -7.58
N VAL A 153 -1.78 7.20 -7.62
CA VAL A 153 -2.46 7.52 -8.88
C VAL A 153 -2.01 8.87 -9.42
N LYS A 154 -1.82 9.87 -8.56
CA LYS A 154 -1.25 11.15 -8.98
C LYS A 154 0.13 10.94 -9.60
N ALA A 155 1.01 10.18 -8.96
CA ALA A 155 2.32 9.84 -9.51
C ALA A 155 2.24 9.06 -10.83
N GLU A 156 1.34 8.07 -10.96
CA GLU A 156 1.16 7.30 -12.19
C GLU A 156 0.64 8.18 -13.35
N MET A 157 -0.30 9.07 -13.07
CA MET A 157 -0.78 10.05 -14.05
C MET A 157 0.35 10.97 -14.50
N MET A 158 1.21 11.40 -13.59
CA MET A 158 2.35 12.26 -13.92
C MET A 158 3.43 11.50 -14.69
N ALA A 159 3.66 10.22 -14.39
CA ALA A 159 4.66 9.40 -15.07
C ALA A 159 4.45 9.35 -16.58
N LEU A 160 3.22 9.46 -17.07
CA LEU A 160 2.91 9.50 -18.50
C LEU A 160 3.53 10.72 -19.19
N CYS A 161 3.66 11.85 -18.50
CA CYS A 161 4.29 13.07 -19.02
C CYS A 161 5.82 13.05 -18.87
N TYR A 162 6.34 12.41 -17.82
CA TYR A 162 7.78 12.43 -17.51
C TYR A 162 8.58 11.21 -18.01
N THR A 163 7.93 10.14 -18.49
CA THR A 163 8.62 8.88 -18.86
C THR A 163 8.48 8.45 -20.32
N LEU A 164 7.67 9.16 -21.14
CA LEU A 164 7.41 8.80 -22.54
C LEU A 164 8.16 9.62 -23.59
N GLU A 165 9.21 10.38 -23.22
CA GLU A 165 10.12 10.99 -24.20
C GLU A 165 11.44 10.22 -24.25
N GLY A 166 11.56 9.35 -25.26
CA GLY A 166 12.85 8.88 -25.76
C GLY A 166 13.38 9.87 -26.81
N PRO A 167 14.70 10.02 -26.96
CA PRO A 167 15.27 10.90 -27.97
C PRO A 167 14.99 10.33 -29.38
N GLY A 168 14.10 10.96 -30.14
CA GLY A 168 13.94 10.66 -31.57
C GLY A 168 12.52 10.63 -32.17
N THR A 169 11.44 10.88 -31.40
CA THR A 169 10.09 10.92 -31.98
C THR A 169 9.58 12.35 -32.13
N GLU A 170 9.78 12.92 -33.31
CA GLU A 170 8.96 14.02 -33.82
C GLU A 170 7.55 13.46 -34.12
N GLY A 171 6.72 13.44 -33.08
CA GLY A 171 5.37 12.91 -33.14
C GLY A 171 4.76 12.98 -31.76
N GLY A 172 4.09 14.11 -31.48
CA GLY A 172 3.48 14.38 -30.18
C GLY A 172 2.62 13.22 -29.71
N CYS A 173 2.99 12.63 -28.58
CA CYS A 173 2.23 11.56 -27.97
C CYS A 173 1.06 12.17 -27.18
N SER A 174 -0.02 12.52 -27.89
CA SER A 174 -1.34 12.63 -27.26
C SER A 174 -1.84 11.22 -26.95
N ARG A 175 -1.26 10.58 -25.94
CA ARG A 175 -1.92 9.48 -25.24
C ARG A 175 -2.60 10.07 -24.03
N THR A 176 -3.81 10.60 -24.25
CA THR A 176 -4.72 10.89 -23.15
C THR A 176 -5.01 9.57 -22.44
N VAL A 177 -4.32 9.30 -21.34
CA VAL A 177 -4.76 8.23 -20.45
C VAL A 177 -6.05 8.72 -19.82
N ASP A 178 -7.15 8.06 -20.15
CA ASP A 178 -8.46 8.43 -19.64
C ASP A 178 -8.42 8.30 -18.11
N ARG A 179 -8.52 9.44 -17.41
CA ARG A 179 -8.54 9.53 -15.94
C ARG A 179 -9.51 8.52 -15.33
N LYS A 180 -10.58 8.15 -16.05
CA LYS A 180 -11.58 7.15 -15.65
C LYS A 180 -10.98 5.78 -15.32
N HIS A 181 -9.82 5.41 -15.86
CA HIS A 181 -9.16 4.14 -15.53
C HIS A 181 -8.64 4.08 -14.09
N PHE A 182 -8.48 5.23 -13.43
CA PHE A 182 -7.99 5.33 -12.06
C PHE A 182 -9.08 5.73 -11.06
N LEU A 183 -10.31 5.96 -11.54
CA LEU A 183 -11.44 6.33 -10.69
C LEU A 183 -12.30 5.11 -10.41
N CYS A 184 -12.77 5.00 -9.18
CA CYS A 184 -13.79 4.06 -8.78
C CYS A 184 -15.14 4.48 -9.38
N PRO A 185 -15.83 3.64 -10.16
CA PRO A 185 -17.13 4.00 -10.73
C PRO A 185 -18.25 4.20 -9.70
N VAL A 186 -18.05 3.76 -8.46
CA VAL A 186 -19.04 3.87 -7.38
C VAL A 186 -18.91 5.19 -6.63
N CYS A 187 -17.71 5.49 -6.11
CA CYS A 187 -17.50 6.74 -5.36
C CYS A 187 -17.00 7.90 -6.22
N LEU A 188 -16.66 7.66 -7.50
CA LEU A 188 -16.07 8.62 -8.45
C LEU A 188 -14.73 9.24 -8.02
N GLU A 189 -14.17 8.74 -6.92
CA GLU A 189 -12.85 9.08 -6.41
C GLU A 189 -11.78 8.15 -6.98
N VAL A 190 -10.51 8.54 -6.82
CA VAL A 190 -9.35 7.70 -7.12
C VAL A 190 -9.45 6.34 -6.38
N LEU A 191 -9.16 5.24 -7.10
CA LEU A 191 -9.23 3.87 -6.59
C LEU A 191 -8.37 3.68 -5.32
N HIS A 192 -8.98 3.08 -4.28
CA HIS A 192 -8.35 2.76 -3.00
C HIS A 192 -8.47 1.26 -2.69
N LYS A 193 -7.33 0.57 -2.55
CA LYS A 193 -7.26 -0.91 -2.51
C LYS A 193 -8.06 -1.51 -3.69
N PRO A 194 -7.64 -1.25 -4.93
CA PRO A 194 -8.42 -1.62 -6.11
C PRO A 194 -8.63 -3.13 -6.15
N VAL A 195 -9.90 -3.54 -6.26
CA VAL A 195 -10.29 -4.91 -6.57
C VAL A 195 -10.63 -4.98 -8.04
N ILE A 196 -10.03 -5.92 -8.74
CA ILE A 196 -10.37 -6.23 -10.14
C ILE A 196 -11.34 -7.40 -10.13
N LEU A 197 -12.57 -7.15 -10.58
CA LEU A 197 -13.57 -8.21 -10.73
C LEU A 197 -13.25 -9.08 -11.96
N GLY A 198 -13.86 -10.26 -12.07
CA GLY A 198 -13.68 -11.16 -13.24
C GLY A 198 -14.10 -10.53 -14.58
N CYS A 199 -14.94 -9.48 -14.52
CA CYS A 199 -15.29 -8.64 -15.67
C CYS A 199 -14.27 -7.52 -16.01
N ALA A 200 -13.12 -7.48 -15.33
CA ALA A 200 -12.04 -6.49 -15.43
C ALA A 200 -12.36 -5.04 -14.97
N HIS A 201 -13.57 -4.78 -14.46
CA HIS A 201 -13.87 -3.49 -13.82
C HIS A 201 -13.18 -3.39 -12.44
N ARG A 202 -12.70 -2.19 -12.13
CA ARG A 202 -11.95 -1.88 -10.92
C ARG A 202 -12.78 -1.03 -9.98
N PHE A 203 -12.74 -1.35 -8.68
CA PHE A 203 -13.46 -0.64 -7.63
C PHE A 203 -12.58 -0.51 -6.39
N CYS A 204 -12.88 0.46 -5.52
CA CYS A 204 -12.33 0.41 -4.16
C CYS A 204 -12.87 -0.84 -3.46
N TYR A 205 -12.03 -1.54 -2.68
CA TYR A 205 -12.47 -2.67 -1.86
C TYR A 205 -13.75 -2.37 -1.08
N SER A 206 -13.77 -1.26 -0.34
CA SER A 206 -14.94 -0.86 0.45
C SER A 206 -16.19 -0.61 -0.39
N CYS A 207 -16.04 -0.06 -1.60
CA CYS A 207 -17.18 0.24 -2.47
C CYS A 207 -17.79 -1.03 -3.05
N ILE A 208 -16.97 -2.04 -3.36
CA ILE A 208 -17.48 -3.28 -3.92
C ILE A 208 -18.01 -4.22 -2.83
N ASP A 209 -17.37 -4.23 -1.66
CA ASP A 209 -17.83 -4.92 -0.45
C ASP A 209 -19.23 -4.44 -0.05
N GLU A 210 -19.45 -3.12 0.01
CA GLU A 210 -20.76 -2.53 0.29
C GLU A 210 -21.78 -2.84 -0.81
N ALA A 211 -21.42 -2.72 -2.09
CA ALA A 211 -22.32 -3.04 -3.20
C ALA A 211 -22.77 -4.52 -3.14
N PHE A 212 -21.88 -5.42 -2.74
CA PHE A 212 -22.15 -6.86 -2.70
C PHE A 212 -22.98 -7.30 -1.49
N GLN A 213 -23.21 -6.42 -0.52
CA GLN A 213 -24.26 -6.64 0.49
C GLN A 213 -25.66 -6.67 -0.12
N SER A 214 -25.85 -6.09 -1.31
CA SER A 214 -27.15 -5.97 -1.98
C SER A 214 -27.26 -6.73 -3.32
N THR A 215 -26.14 -7.08 -3.95
CA THR A 215 -26.12 -7.74 -5.27
C THR A 215 -24.79 -8.41 -5.60
N ASP A 216 -24.80 -9.63 -6.16
CA ASP A 216 -23.59 -10.32 -6.64
C ASP A 216 -23.10 -9.83 -8.02
N CYS A 217 -23.63 -8.71 -8.52
CA CYS A 217 -23.39 -8.24 -9.87
C CYS A 217 -22.45 -7.02 -9.89
N CYS A 218 -21.56 -6.96 -10.88
CA CYS A 218 -20.71 -5.79 -11.10
C CYS A 218 -21.57 -4.51 -11.30
N PRO A 219 -21.32 -3.41 -10.55
CA PRO A 219 -22.09 -2.17 -10.68
C PRO A 219 -22.05 -1.52 -12.07
N VAL A 220 -21.03 -1.81 -12.87
CA VAL A 220 -20.86 -1.23 -14.22
C VAL A 220 -21.53 -2.07 -15.29
N CYS A 221 -21.22 -3.37 -15.36
CA CYS A 221 -21.66 -4.22 -16.47
C CYS A 221 -22.74 -5.23 -16.09
N ARG A 222 -23.14 -5.29 -14.81
CA ARG A 222 -24.17 -6.17 -14.25
C ARG A 222 -23.90 -7.68 -14.45
N LYS A 223 -22.69 -8.06 -14.87
CA LYS A 223 -22.27 -9.46 -14.91
C LYS A 223 -22.12 -9.98 -13.47
N ARG A 224 -22.65 -11.17 -13.20
CA ARG A 224 -22.48 -11.86 -11.92
C ARG A 224 -20.99 -12.12 -11.66
N GLN A 225 -20.54 -11.84 -10.45
CA GLN A 225 -19.17 -12.10 -10.01
C GLN A 225 -19.17 -13.27 -9.03
N LEU A 226 -18.19 -14.15 -9.17
CA LEU A 226 -17.88 -15.17 -8.17
C LEU A 226 -16.69 -14.62 -7.39
N LEU A 227 -16.93 -14.01 -6.23
CA LEU A 227 -15.84 -13.71 -5.31
C LEU A 227 -15.63 -14.95 -4.45
N ASP A 228 -14.52 -15.63 -4.64
CA ASP A 228 -13.99 -16.52 -3.62
C ASP A 228 -13.18 -15.63 -2.66
N ASP A 229 -13.44 -15.70 -1.35
CA ASP A 229 -12.85 -14.83 -0.32
C ASP A 229 -11.30 -14.82 -0.32
N GLY A 230 -10.68 -15.75 -1.05
CA GLY A 230 -9.23 -15.91 -1.20
C GLY A 230 -8.56 -15.11 -2.33
N ASP A 231 -9.30 -14.54 -3.29
CA ASP A 231 -8.72 -13.97 -4.53
C ASP A 231 -8.62 -12.44 -4.56
N LEU A 232 -8.78 -11.80 -3.40
CA LEU A 232 -8.48 -10.38 -3.20
C LEU A 232 -6.96 -10.18 -3.20
N CYS A 233 -6.35 -10.29 -4.39
CA CYS A 233 -5.01 -9.81 -4.64
C CYS A 233 -5.01 -8.30 -4.44
N VAL A 234 -4.67 -7.87 -3.23
CA VAL A 234 -4.32 -6.48 -2.95
C VAL A 234 -2.96 -6.26 -3.59
N ASP A 235 -2.95 -5.84 -4.86
CA ASP A 235 -1.77 -5.24 -5.46
C ASP A 235 -1.55 -3.87 -4.77
N LEU A 236 -0.87 -3.93 -3.62
CA LEU A 236 -0.29 -2.79 -2.90
C LEU A 236 0.95 -2.27 -3.61
#